data_AF-A0A6J5V9L6-F1
#
_entry.id   AF-A0A6J5V9L6-F1
#
_cell.length_a   1.000
_cell.length_b   1.000
_cell.length_c   1.000
_cell.angle_alpha   90.00
_cell.angle_beta   90.00
_cell.angle_gamma   90.00
#
_symmetry.space_group_name_H-M   'P 1'
#
loop_
_entity.id
_entity.type
_entity.pdbx_description
1 polymer ?
#
loop_
_entity_poly.entity_id
_entity_poly.type
_entity_poly.pdbx_seq_one_letter_code
_entity_poly.pdbx_strand_id
1 'polypeptide(L)'
;MCLFPYCSLVLGQLTMASSIVLLLLLIALALLSVSANLVSIDCGSSDSYTDENSIKWVGDDDFVQNGKSQVVQTTNGVSHVMGTLRVFSTRKKNCYSIKAEKGSQFLVRASFYYGNYDKKSAPPSFDLQLDGNYWNTIQTSAEGVVYDEVIYITKGDSIELCLAQTQPNQLPFISAIEIRGLASEMYNHVDSEYAMLLTRRVAYGATEAIRVKSVFQMSKSS
;
A
#
# COMPACT_ATOMS: atom_id res chain seq x y z
N MET A 1 -26.63 53.64 29.95
CA MET A 1 -25.17 53.88 29.85
C MET A 1 -24.48 53.06 30.94
N CYS A 2 -24.02 51.84 30.62
CA CYS A 2 -23.18 51.08 31.55
C CYS A 2 -21.75 51.63 31.47
N LEU A 3 -21.42 52.50 32.43
CA LEU A 3 -20.08 53.03 32.69
C LEU A 3 -19.30 52.01 33.52
N PHE A 4 -18.43 51.19 32.91
CA PHE A 4 -17.25 50.63 33.58
C PHE A 4 -16.21 50.16 32.52
N PRO A 5 -14.97 50.66 32.53
CA PRO A 5 -13.91 50.29 31.55
C PRO A 5 -13.44 48.83 31.66
N TYR A 6 -13.90 48.08 32.66
CA TYR A 6 -13.52 46.68 32.90
C TYR A 6 -14.34 45.67 32.09
N CYS A 7 -15.56 46.02 31.65
CA CYS A 7 -16.43 45.09 30.92
C CYS A 7 -15.85 44.73 29.53
N SER A 8 -15.28 45.71 28.83
CA SER A 8 -14.65 45.52 27.52
C SER A 8 -13.35 44.71 27.59
N LEU A 9 -12.58 44.83 28.68
CA LEU A 9 -11.37 44.04 28.91
C LEU A 9 -11.69 42.56 29.14
N VAL A 10 -12.71 42.27 29.96
CA VAL A 10 -13.12 40.89 30.27
C VAL A 10 -13.72 40.21 29.03
N LEU A 11 -14.54 40.93 28.25
CA LEU A 11 -15.08 40.41 26.98
C LEU A 11 -13.96 40.14 25.96
N GLY A 12 -12.96 41.02 25.87
CA GLY A 12 -11.79 40.83 25.01
C GLY A 12 -10.88 39.67 25.47
N GLN A 13 -10.71 39.46 26.77
CA GLN A 13 -9.97 38.30 27.30
C GLN A 13 -10.69 36.98 27.02
N LEU A 14 -12.03 36.96 27.13
CA LEU A 14 -12.87 35.79 26.82
C LEU A 14 -12.83 35.40 25.33
N THR A 15 -12.85 36.38 24.41
CA THR A 15 -12.77 36.12 22.96
C THR A 15 -11.38 35.66 22.52
N MET A 16 -10.32 36.22 23.12
CA MET A 16 -8.93 35.83 22.86
C MET A 16 -8.63 34.42 23.41
N ALA A 17 -9.12 34.09 24.60
CA ALA A 17 -8.99 32.74 25.17
C ALA A 17 -9.71 31.69 24.33
N SER A 18 -10.92 31.99 23.84
CA SER A 18 -11.67 31.11 22.94
C SER A 18 -10.93 30.83 21.62
N SER A 19 -10.29 31.86 21.06
CA SER A 19 -9.52 31.75 19.81
C SER A 19 -8.25 30.91 19.99
N ILE A 20 -7.58 31.03 21.14
CA ILE A 20 -6.40 30.22 21.48
C ILE A 20 -6.79 28.75 21.71
N VAL A 21 -7.90 28.49 22.40
CA VAL A 21 -8.40 27.12 22.61
C VAL A 21 -8.78 26.47 21.28
N LEU A 22 -9.46 27.20 20.38
CA LEU A 22 -9.80 26.70 19.04
C LEU A 22 -8.55 26.42 18.20
N LEU A 23 -7.54 27.29 18.26
CA LEU A 23 -6.26 27.08 17.57
C LEU A 23 -5.51 25.87 18.14
N LEU A 24 -5.48 25.69 19.46
CA LEU A 24 -4.90 24.52 20.12
C LEU A 24 -5.66 23.23 19.76
N LEU A 25 -6.99 23.30 19.62
CA LEU A 25 -7.81 22.19 19.14
C LEU A 25 -7.53 21.86 17.67
N LEU A 26 -7.34 22.87 16.81
CA LEU A 26 -6.97 22.67 15.41
C LEU A 26 -5.55 22.12 15.26
N ILE A 27 -4.60 22.58 16.09
CA ILE A 27 -3.24 22.03 16.15
C ILE A 27 -3.28 20.61 16.71
N ALA A 28 -4.05 20.34 17.76
CA ALA A 28 -4.24 18.99 18.28
C ALA A 28 -4.90 18.06 17.25
N LEU A 29 -5.91 18.54 16.49
CA LEU A 29 -6.50 17.80 15.37
C LEU A 29 -5.50 17.58 14.23
N ALA A 30 -4.64 18.55 13.93
CA ALA A 30 -3.58 18.41 12.95
C ALA A 30 -2.51 17.41 13.41
N LEU A 31 -2.19 17.37 14.70
CA LEU A 31 -1.28 16.39 15.32
C LEU A 31 -1.92 15.01 15.48
N LEU A 32 -3.26 14.93 15.55
CA LEU A 32 -4.06 13.69 15.53
C LEU A 32 -4.25 13.12 14.12
N SER A 33 -3.64 13.73 13.09
CA SER A 33 -3.49 13.06 11.81
C SER A 33 -2.51 11.90 12.00
N VAL A 34 -3.04 10.77 12.48
CA VAL A 34 -2.39 9.48 12.37
C VAL A 34 -2.00 9.37 10.91
N SER A 35 -0.69 9.39 10.64
CA SER A 35 -0.14 9.01 9.35
C SER A 35 -0.43 7.52 9.19
N ALA A 36 -1.69 7.19 8.90
CA ALA A 36 -2.00 5.93 8.29
C ALA A 36 -1.28 6.01 6.95
N ASN A 37 -0.13 5.36 6.85
CA ASN A 37 0.66 5.27 5.62
C ASN A 37 -0.16 4.44 4.63
N LEU A 38 -1.19 5.09 4.06
CA LEU A 38 -2.09 4.56 3.05
C LEU A 38 -1.54 5.06 1.72
N VAL A 39 -0.76 4.23 1.05
CA VAL A 39 -0.22 4.54 -0.27
C VAL A 39 -0.67 3.49 -1.28
N SER A 40 -1.04 3.94 -2.47
CA SER A 40 -1.28 3.08 -3.62
C SER A 40 -0.33 3.53 -4.71
N ILE A 41 0.52 2.62 -5.17
CA ILE A 41 1.63 2.89 -6.06
C ILE A 41 1.33 2.22 -7.40
N ASP A 42 1.31 3.01 -8.47
CA ASP A 42 1.23 2.56 -9.85
C ASP A 42 2.66 2.32 -10.37
N CYS A 43 3.06 1.06 -10.48
CA CYS A 43 4.43 0.69 -10.78
C CYS A 43 4.75 0.87 -12.26
N GLY A 44 5.79 1.65 -12.56
CA GLY A 44 6.13 2.03 -13.92
C GLY A 44 5.44 3.31 -14.40
N SER A 45 4.63 3.95 -13.57
CA SER A 45 4.11 5.30 -13.84
C SER A 45 4.90 6.35 -13.05
N SER A 46 4.98 7.56 -13.59
CA SER A 46 5.44 8.76 -12.86
C SER A 46 4.26 9.66 -12.46
N ASP A 47 3.05 9.37 -12.94
CA ASP A 47 1.89 10.22 -12.78
C ASP A 47 1.12 9.89 -11.49
N SER A 48 0.35 10.87 -11.01
CA SER A 48 -0.60 10.67 -9.92
C SER A 48 -2.02 10.90 -10.42
N TYR A 49 -2.94 10.02 -10.03
CA TYR A 49 -4.34 10.13 -10.42
C TYR A 49 -5.25 9.51 -9.35
N THR A 50 -6.55 9.77 -9.47
CA THR A 50 -7.57 9.11 -8.65
C THR A 50 -8.44 8.27 -9.57
N ASP A 51 -8.63 7.00 -9.24
CA ASP A 51 -9.45 6.09 -10.05
C ASP A 51 -10.95 6.22 -9.75
N GLU A 52 -11.75 5.48 -10.51
CA GLU A 52 -13.21 5.38 -10.35
C GLU A 52 -13.67 4.86 -8.97
N ASN A 53 -12.78 4.17 -8.25
CA ASN A 53 -13.00 3.68 -6.89
C ASN A 53 -12.56 4.70 -5.82
N SER A 54 -12.24 5.94 -6.22
CA SER A 54 -11.71 7.00 -5.36
C SER A 54 -10.37 6.65 -4.70
N ILE A 55 -9.60 5.73 -5.30
CA ILE A 55 -8.25 5.40 -4.85
C ILE A 55 -7.27 6.37 -5.50
N LYS A 56 -6.54 7.09 -4.65
CA LYS A 56 -5.40 7.89 -5.10
C LYS A 56 -4.21 6.96 -5.37
N TRP A 57 -3.73 7.00 -6.60
CA TRP A 57 -2.53 6.35 -7.09
C TRP A 57 -1.41 7.37 -7.28
N VAL A 58 -0.19 6.98 -6.94
CA VAL A 58 1.04 7.75 -7.18
C VAL A 58 2.02 6.92 -7.98
N GLY A 59 2.84 7.57 -8.80
CA GLY A 59 3.94 6.93 -9.50
C GLY A 59 4.99 6.35 -8.55
N ASP A 60 5.83 5.46 -9.08
CA ASP A 60 6.67 4.60 -8.25
C ASP A 60 8.13 5.04 -8.10
N ASP A 61 8.50 6.14 -8.76
CA ASP A 61 9.88 6.63 -8.87
C ASP A 61 10.54 6.94 -7.51
N ASP A 62 9.76 7.41 -6.52
CA ASP A 62 10.27 7.73 -5.18
C ASP A 62 10.50 6.49 -4.30
N PHE A 63 9.98 5.32 -4.72
CA PHE A 63 9.97 4.12 -3.90
C PHE A 63 10.98 3.07 -4.35
N VAL A 64 11.52 3.19 -5.57
CA VAL A 64 12.41 2.19 -6.18
C VAL A 64 13.57 2.84 -6.93
N GLN A 65 14.76 2.26 -6.80
CA GLN A 65 15.99 2.86 -7.34
C GLN A 65 16.35 2.42 -8.76
N ASN A 66 15.68 1.40 -9.29
CA ASN A 66 16.05 0.78 -10.55
C ASN A 66 14.83 0.18 -11.27
N GLY A 67 15.09 -0.62 -12.31
CA GLY A 67 14.05 -1.19 -13.14
C GLY A 67 13.71 -0.29 -14.32
N LYS A 68 12.87 -0.82 -15.22
CA LYS A 68 12.39 -0.10 -16.40
C LYS A 68 10.87 -0.10 -16.37
N SER A 69 10.29 1.07 -16.58
CA SER A 69 8.86 1.20 -16.87
C SER A 69 8.53 0.54 -18.21
N GLN A 70 7.39 -0.12 -18.27
CA GLN A 70 6.79 -0.67 -19.49
C GLN A 70 5.30 -0.40 -19.50
N VAL A 71 4.78 -0.11 -20.69
CA VAL A 71 3.35 -0.02 -20.94
C VAL A 71 2.81 -1.40 -21.29
N VAL A 72 1.70 -1.75 -20.68
CA VAL A 72 0.99 -3.01 -20.89
C VAL A 72 -0.31 -2.69 -21.62
N GLN A 73 -0.59 -3.43 -22.70
CA GLN A 73 -1.87 -3.33 -23.36
C GLN A 73 -2.91 -4.07 -22.50
N THR A 74 -3.85 -3.32 -21.94
CA THR A 74 -4.94 -3.88 -21.15
C THR A 74 -6.10 -4.29 -22.05
N THR A 75 -6.72 -5.42 -21.74
CA THR A 75 -7.99 -5.84 -22.33
C THR A 75 -9.15 -5.26 -21.53
N ASN A 76 -10.35 -5.26 -22.12
CA ASN A 76 -11.55 -4.77 -21.44
C ASN A 76 -11.76 -5.50 -20.10
N GLY A 77 -11.97 -4.73 -19.03
CA GLY A 77 -12.21 -5.24 -17.68
C GLY A 77 -10.97 -5.34 -16.79
N VAL A 78 -9.77 -5.09 -17.31
CA VAL A 78 -8.55 -4.97 -16.50
C VAL A 78 -8.43 -3.53 -15.98
N SER A 79 -8.14 -3.38 -14.68
CA SER A 79 -7.98 -2.07 -14.04
C SER A 79 -6.88 -1.24 -14.70
N HIS A 80 -7.09 0.09 -14.77
CA HIS A 80 -6.13 1.06 -15.32
C HIS A 80 -4.72 0.89 -14.76
N VAL A 81 -4.59 0.63 -13.46
CA VAL A 81 -3.29 0.48 -12.78
C VAL A 81 -2.49 -0.75 -13.23
N MET A 82 -3.09 -1.66 -14.01
CA MET A 82 -2.36 -2.76 -14.65
C MET A 82 -1.84 -2.38 -16.05
N GLY A 83 -2.12 -1.16 -16.53
CA GLY A 83 -1.64 -0.63 -17.82
C GLY A 83 -0.15 -0.29 -17.84
N THR A 84 0.49 -0.38 -16.69
CA THR A 84 1.91 -0.12 -16.47
C THR A 84 2.49 -1.20 -15.59
N LEU A 85 3.78 -1.47 -15.79
CA LEU A 85 4.57 -2.27 -14.87
C LEU A 85 6.00 -1.76 -14.82
N ARG A 86 6.69 -2.09 -13.72
CA ARG A 86 8.14 -1.96 -13.62
C ARG A 86 8.79 -3.33 -13.68
N VAL A 87 9.69 -3.53 -14.64
CA VAL A 87 10.46 -4.77 -14.80
C VAL A 87 11.91 -4.60 -14.34
N PHE A 88 12.43 -5.61 -13.66
CA PHE A 88 13.80 -5.66 -13.18
C PHE A 88 14.66 -6.63 -13.98
N SER A 89 15.65 -6.10 -14.71
CA SER A 89 16.54 -6.87 -15.58
C SER A 89 18.02 -6.84 -15.17
N THR A 90 18.39 -6.01 -14.19
CA THR A 90 19.79 -5.72 -13.89
C THR A 90 20.30 -6.42 -12.63
N ARG A 91 19.47 -6.50 -11.58
CA ARG A 91 19.83 -7.15 -10.30
C ARG A 91 18.93 -8.35 -10.06
N LYS A 92 19.49 -9.34 -9.36
CA LYS A 92 18.72 -10.53 -8.91
C LYS A 92 17.69 -10.21 -7.84
N LYS A 93 17.88 -9.15 -7.04
CA LYS A 93 16.94 -8.69 -6.02
C LYS A 93 16.75 -7.19 -6.14
N ASN A 94 15.49 -6.75 -6.16
CA ASN A 94 15.10 -5.35 -6.33
C ASN A 94 13.98 -5.04 -5.36
N CYS A 95 14.05 -3.92 -4.65
CA CYS A 95 13.17 -3.64 -3.53
C CYS A 95 12.53 -2.26 -3.67
N TYR A 96 11.26 -2.21 -3.28
CA TYR A 96 10.56 -0.99 -2.95
C TYR A 96 10.73 -0.70 -1.46
N SER A 97 11.05 0.54 -1.13
CA SER A 97 11.14 1.01 0.25
C SER A 97 10.00 1.99 0.52
N ILE A 98 9.05 1.59 1.35
CA ILE A 98 7.89 2.42 1.70
C ILE A 98 7.99 2.80 3.17
N LYS A 99 7.93 4.10 3.50
CA LYS A 99 7.96 4.54 4.89
C LYS A 99 6.77 3.95 5.67
N ALA A 100 7.06 3.45 6.86
CA ALA A 100 6.06 2.96 7.79
C ALA A 100 6.43 3.31 9.22
N GLU A 101 5.45 3.25 10.11
CA GLU A 101 5.70 3.39 11.54
C GLU A 101 5.98 2.00 12.10
N LYS A 102 7.04 1.87 12.90
CA LYS A 102 7.37 0.61 13.58
C LYS A 102 6.26 0.20 14.54
N GLY A 103 5.90 -1.09 14.52
CA GLY A 103 4.86 -1.66 15.38
C GLY A 103 3.43 -1.45 14.87
N SER A 104 3.26 -0.76 13.74
CA SER A 104 1.97 -0.58 13.09
C SER A 104 1.61 -1.79 12.22
N GLN A 105 0.33 -2.12 12.18
CA GLN A 105 -0.18 -3.24 11.40
C GLN A 105 -0.61 -2.77 10.00
N PHE A 106 -0.18 -3.48 8.97
CA PHE A 106 -0.49 -3.14 7.57
C PHE A 106 -0.99 -4.36 6.80
N LEU A 107 -1.96 -4.11 5.91
CA LEU A 107 -2.23 -4.94 4.74
C LEU A 107 -1.34 -4.43 3.59
N VAL A 108 -0.50 -5.31 3.07
CA VAL A 108 0.29 -5.10 1.85
C VAL A 108 -0.31 -5.95 0.75
N ARG A 109 -0.63 -5.35 -0.38
CA ARG A 109 -1.04 -6.07 -1.60
C ARG A 109 -0.06 -5.76 -2.73
N ALA A 110 0.52 -6.80 -3.31
CA ALA A 110 1.30 -6.73 -4.54
C ALA A 110 0.46 -7.29 -5.70
N SER A 111 0.45 -6.58 -6.83
CA SER A 111 -0.33 -6.96 -8.02
C SER A 111 0.57 -7.12 -9.23
N PHE A 112 0.33 -8.18 -10.00
CA PHE A 112 1.14 -8.58 -11.14
C PHE A 112 0.25 -8.84 -12.35
N TYR A 113 0.41 -8.05 -13.40
CA TYR A 113 -0.18 -8.31 -14.71
C TYR A 113 0.89 -8.27 -15.79
N TYR A 114 1.19 -9.42 -16.38
CA TYR A 114 2.23 -9.53 -17.42
C TYR A 114 1.77 -8.91 -18.74
N GLY A 115 0.52 -9.19 -19.16
CA GLY A 115 -0.11 -8.66 -20.37
C GLY A 115 0.75 -8.75 -21.63
N ASN A 116 1.69 -9.71 -21.67
CA ASN A 116 2.67 -9.89 -22.74
C ASN A 116 3.42 -8.62 -23.14
N TYR A 117 3.79 -7.77 -22.18
CA TYR A 117 4.42 -6.47 -22.45
C TYR A 117 5.69 -6.55 -23.32
N ASP A 118 6.44 -7.66 -23.24
CA ASP A 118 7.67 -7.88 -24.00
C ASP A 118 7.49 -8.72 -25.28
N LYS A 119 6.24 -9.08 -25.62
CA LYS A 119 5.84 -9.81 -26.83
C LYS A 119 6.47 -11.20 -26.96
N LYS A 120 6.88 -11.82 -25.86
CA LYS A 120 7.49 -13.17 -25.86
C LYS A 120 6.52 -14.29 -25.55
N SER A 121 5.34 -13.98 -25.03
CA SER A 121 4.34 -14.95 -24.57
C SER A 121 4.94 -15.95 -23.56
N ALA A 122 5.87 -15.46 -22.73
CA ALA A 122 6.66 -16.26 -21.79
C ALA A 122 6.56 -15.61 -20.40
N PRO A 123 5.42 -15.77 -19.71
CA PRO A 123 5.22 -15.18 -18.38
C PRO A 123 6.28 -15.70 -17.39
N PRO A 124 6.98 -14.81 -16.66
CA PRO A 124 8.04 -15.22 -15.74
C PRO A 124 7.50 -15.69 -14.38
N SER A 125 8.32 -16.44 -13.65
CA SER A 125 8.16 -16.73 -12.23
C SER A 125 9.35 -16.20 -11.42
N PHE A 126 9.07 -15.73 -10.21
CA PHE A 126 10.06 -15.11 -9.34
C PHE A 126 9.55 -15.09 -7.90
N ASP A 127 10.44 -14.87 -6.94
CA ASP A 127 10.06 -14.81 -5.53
C ASP A 127 9.71 -13.39 -5.11
N LEU A 128 8.71 -13.28 -4.25
CA LEU A 128 8.32 -12.10 -3.52
C LEU A 128 8.80 -12.24 -2.08
N GLN A 129 9.36 -11.16 -1.55
CA GLN A 129 9.91 -11.10 -0.20
C GLN A 129 9.42 -9.82 0.49
N LEU A 130 9.20 -9.92 1.80
CA LEU A 130 8.79 -8.79 2.65
C LEU A 130 9.76 -8.67 3.82
N ASP A 131 10.37 -7.49 3.98
CA ASP A 131 11.36 -7.20 5.03
C ASP A 131 12.50 -8.23 5.09
N GLY A 132 12.89 -8.75 3.92
CA GLY A 132 13.93 -9.78 3.77
C GLY A 132 13.47 -11.23 3.94
N ASN A 133 12.22 -11.45 4.36
CA ASN A 133 11.62 -12.78 4.54
C ASN A 133 10.98 -13.25 3.23
N TYR A 134 11.02 -14.56 2.95
CA TYR A 134 10.26 -15.14 1.85
C TYR A 134 8.76 -15.00 2.10
N TRP A 135 8.03 -14.46 1.12
CA TRP A 135 6.58 -14.34 1.15
C TRP A 135 5.93 -15.39 0.26
N ASN A 136 6.16 -15.35 -1.05
CA ASN A 136 5.56 -16.28 -2.00
C ASN A 136 6.40 -16.39 -3.29
N THR A 137 6.19 -17.44 -4.07
CA THR A 137 6.71 -17.53 -5.45
C THR A 137 5.58 -17.15 -6.41
N ILE A 138 5.76 -16.04 -7.11
CA ILE A 138 4.80 -15.53 -8.07
C ILE A 138 4.85 -16.38 -9.32
N GLN A 139 3.71 -16.95 -9.69
CA GLN A 139 3.50 -17.68 -10.94
C GLN A 139 2.57 -16.83 -11.81
N THR A 140 3.13 -16.12 -12.78
CA THR A 140 2.34 -15.24 -13.66
C THR A 140 1.76 -16.01 -14.84
N SER A 141 0.79 -15.41 -15.51
CA SER A 141 0.16 -15.96 -16.72
C SER A 141 0.09 -14.90 -17.82
N ALA A 142 -0.31 -15.29 -19.02
CA ALA A 142 -0.39 -14.36 -20.15
C ALA A 142 -1.43 -13.24 -19.93
N GLU A 143 -2.60 -13.59 -19.36
CA GLU A 143 -3.78 -12.72 -19.32
C GLU A 143 -4.40 -12.57 -17.92
N GLY A 144 -3.92 -13.33 -16.92
CA GLY A 144 -4.43 -13.27 -15.55
C GLY A 144 -3.68 -12.25 -14.69
N VAL A 145 -4.43 -11.49 -13.90
CA VAL A 145 -3.86 -10.68 -12.81
C VAL A 145 -3.64 -11.58 -11.60
N VAL A 146 -2.44 -11.54 -11.03
CA VAL A 146 -2.09 -12.24 -9.79
C VAL A 146 -2.01 -11.21 -8.67
N TYR A 147 -2.61 -11.53 -7.53
CA TYR A 147 -2.57 -10.72 -6.32
C TYR A 147 -2.01 -11.54 -5.18
N ASP A 148 -1.08 -10.95 -4.44
CA ASP A 148 -0.63 -11.48 -3.16
C ASP A 148 -0.92 -10.44 -2.07
N GLU A 149 -1.55 -10.89 -1.00
CA GLU A 149 -1.88 -10.07 0.16
C GLU A 149 -1.28 -10.65 1.43
N VAL A 150 -0.76 -9.77 2.26
CA VAL A 150 -0.24 -10.10 3.59
C VAL A 150 -0.65 -9.04 4.59
N ILE A 151 -1.05 -9.49 5.77
CA ILE A 151 -1.14 -8.64 6.95
C ILE A 151 0.06 -8.92 7.83
N TYR A 152 0.76 -7.87 8.26
CA TYR A 152 1.88 -8.03 9.16
C TYR A 152 2.10 -6.77 10.02
N ILE A 153 2.91 -6.91 11.06
CA ILE A 153 3.33 -5.82 11.93
C ILE A 153 4.77 -5.45 11.58
N THR A 154 4.97 -4.18 11.25
CA THR A 154 6.29 -3.64 10.88
C THR A 154 7.29 -3.74 12.03
N LYS A 155 8.51 -4.17 11.72
CA LYS A 155 9.60 -4.27 12.70
C LYS A 155 10.56 -3.07 12.65
N GLY A 156 10.50 -2.28 11.58
CA GLY A 156 11.28 -1.06 11.38
C GLY A 156 10.43 0.11 10.88
N ASP A 157 11.10 1.14 10.40
CA ASP A 157 10.48 2.39 9.94
C ASP A 157 10.19 2.40 8.43
N SER A 158 10.33 1.26 7.78
CA SER A 158 9.95 1.03 6.38
C SER A 158 9.44 -0.39 6.17
N ILE A 159 8.68 -0.55 5.10
CA ILE A 159 8.29 -1.81 4.47
C ILE A 159 9.19 -2.00 3.25
N GLU A 160 9.97 -3.08 3.24
CA GLU A 160 10.82 -3.47 2.12
C GLU A 160 10.16 -4.60 1.33
N LEU A 161 9.52 -4.26 0.22
CA LEU A 161 8.92 -5.23 -0.69
C LEU A 161 9.91 -5.57 -1.81
N CYS A 162 10.48 -6.78 -1.77
CA CYS A 162 11.52 -7.18 -2.70
C CYS A 162 11.05 -8.26 -3.68
N LEU A 163 11.46 -8.10 -4.94
CA LEU A 163 11.29 -9.08 -6.00
C LEU A 163 12.63 -9.73 -6.33
N ALA A 164 12.68 -11.06 -6.28
CA ALA A 164 13.89 -11.84 -6.46
C ALA A 164 13.80 -12.79 -7.66
N GLN A 165 14.71 -12.64 -8.61
CA GLN A 165 14.87 -13.52 -9.75
C GLN A 165 15.41 -14.88 -9.30
N THR A 166 14.66 -15.94 -9.59
CA THR A 166 15.02 -17.33 -9.25
C THR A 166 15.69 -18.07 -10.41
N GLN A 167 15.35 -17.72 -11.65
CA GLN A 167 15.89 -18.35 -12.86
C GLN A 167 16.39 -17.33 -13.89
N PRO A 168 17.43 -17.67 -14.69
CA PRO A 168 17.86 -16.83 -15.79
C PRO A 168 16.71 -16.52 -16.75
N ASN A 169 16.67 -15.28 -17.25
CA ASN A 169 15.66 -14.79 -18.20
C ASN A 169 14.21 -14.74 -17.68
N GLN A 170 13.94 -15.16 -16.45
CA GLN A 170 12.67 -14.89 -15.78
C GLN A 170 12.79 -13.58 -15.01
N LEU A 171 12.35 -12.49 -15.64
CA LEU A 171 12.53 -11.15 -15.11
C LEU A 171 11.41 -10.80 -14.13
N PRO A 172 11.72 -10.47 -12.86
CA PRO A 172 10.70 -10.01 -11.94
C PRO A 172 10.09 -8.68 -12.39
N PHE A 173 8.79 -8.52 -12.17
CA PHE A 173 8.09 -7.29 -12.45
C PHE A 173 6.97 -7.07 -11.41
N ILE A 174 6.46 -5.86 -11.31
CA ILE A 174 5.29 -5.52 -10.49
C ILE A 174 4.47 -4.43 -11.18
N SER A 175 3.14 -4.52 -11.05
CA SER A 175 2.20 -3.56 -11.65
C SER A 175 1.65 -2.58 -10.62
N ALA A 176 1.35 -3.03 -9.40
CA ALA A 176 0.84 -2.14 -8.36
C ALA A 176 1.19 -2.62 -6.95
N ILE A 177 1.33 -1.66 -6.02
CA ILE A 177 1.49 -1.90 -4.59
C ILE A 177 0.42 -1.11 -3.84
N GLU A 178 -0.37 -1.76 -3.00
CA GLU A 178 -1.29 -1.09 -2.07
C GLU A 178 -0.86 -1.38 -0.63
N ILE A 179 -0.66 -0.31 0.15
CA ILE A 179 -0.42 -0.38 1.59
C ILE A 179 -1.63 0.22 2.30
N ARG A 180 -2.19 -0.52 3.25
CA ARG A 180 -3.30 -0.06 4.09
C ARG A 180 -2.99 -0.31 5.55
N GLY A 181 -2.96 0.73 6.37
CA GLY A 181 -2.90 0.60 7.82
C GLY A 181 -4.17 -0.07 8.34
N LEU A 182 -4.02 -0.97 9.29
CA LEU A 182 -5.10 -1.67 9.96
C LEU A 182 -5.12 -1.25 11.44
N ALA A 183 -6.31 -1.23 12.01
CA ALA A 183 -6.46 -0.98 13.45
C ALA A 183 -5.79 -2.12 14.24
N SER A 184 -5.16 -1.80 15.36
CA SER A 184 -4.38 -2.78 16.15
C SER A 184 -5.26 -3.85 16.79
N GLU A 185 -6.56 -3.60 16.94
CA GLU A 185 -7.52 -4.58 17.43
C GLU A 185 -7.88 -5.62 16.37
N MET A 186 -7.71 -5.30 15.08
CA MET A 186 -7.91 -6.26 14.01
C MET A 186 -6.85 -7.35 14.08
N TYR A 187 -7.27 -8.60 14.19
CA TYR A 187 -6.35 -9.75 14.26
C TYR A 187 -5.39 -9.75 15.46
N ASN A 188 -5.71 -9.05 16.55
CA ASN A 188 -4.90 -8.98 17.78
C ASN A 188 -4.68 -10.31 18.52
N HIS A 189 -5.34 -11.39 18.10
CA HIS A 189 -5.13 -12.74 18.60
C HIS A 189 -3.98 -13.47 17.88
N VAL A 190 -3.42 -12.84 16.84
CA VAL A 190 -2.27 -13.35 16.10
C VAL A 190 -1.01 -12.74 16.69
N ASP A 191 -0.03 -13.60 16.98
CA ASP A 191 1.25 -13.16 17.50
C ASP A 191 1.98 -12.29 16.45
N SER A 192 2.48 -11.15 16.92
CA SER A 192 3.16 -10.13 16.11
C SER A 192 4.44 -10.61 15.42
N GLU A 193 4.94 -11.80 15.76
CA GLU A 193 6.04 -12.47 15.06
C GLU A 193 5.61 -13.18 13.77
N TYR A 194 4.30 -13.31 13.52
CA TYR A 194 3.76 -13.98 12.33
C TYR A 194 3.16 -12.98 11.35
N ALA A 195 3.30 -13.32 10.07
CA ALA A 195 2.57 -12.68 8.99
C ALA A 195 1.33 -13.51 8.66
N MET A 196 0.30 -12.87 8.15
CA MET A 196 -0.95 -13.50 7.73
C MET A 196 -1.07 -13.37 6.21
N LEU A 197 -0.88 -14.47 5.49
CA LEU A 197 -1.00 -14.52 4.04
C LEU A 197 -2.46 -14.74 3.64
N LEU A 198 -2.95 -14.05 2.62
CA LEU A 198 -4.32 -14.28 2.16
C LEU A 198 -4.43 -15.67 1.53
N THR A 199 -5.38 -16.47 2.01
CA THR A 199 -5.73 -17.73 1.36
C THR A 199 -6.94 -17.56 0.48
N ARG A 200 -8.00 -16.94 1.01
CA ARG A 200 -9.26 -16.80 0.29
C ARG A 200 -10.05 -15.61 0.78
N ARG A 201 -10.70 -14.92 -0.16
CA ARG A 201 -11.70 -13.91 0.12
C ARG A 201 -13.04 -14.38 -0.45
N VAL A 202 -14.07 -14.46 0.40
CA VAL A 202 -15.41 -14.90 -0.02
C VAL A 202 -16.44 -13.96 0.57
N ALA A 203 -17.22 -13.33 -0.32
CA ALA A 203 -18.39 -12.57 0.05
C ALA A 203 -19.63 -13.47 -0.09
N TYR A 204 -20.05 -14.10 1.01
CA TYR A 204 -21.25 -14.93 1.00
C TYR A 204 -22.51 -14.08 0.79
N GLY A 205 -23.36 -14.48 -0.15
CA GLY A 205 -24.63 -13.79 -0.42
C GLY A 205 -24.49 -12.46 -1.16
N ALA A 206 -23.29 -12.08 -1.60
CA ALA A 206 -23.08 -10.89 -2.41
C ALA A 206 -23.06 -11.26 -3.91
N THR A 207 -23.61 -10.38 -4.76
CA THR A 207 -23.49 -10.48 -6.22
C THR A 207 -22.16 -9.94 -6.75
N GLU A 208 -21.39 -9.22 -5.91
CA GLU A 208 -20.11 -8.61 -6.25
C GLU A 208 -19.06 -8.85 -5.16
N ALA A 209 -17.79 -8.74 -5.54
CA ALA A 209 -16.66 -8.90 -4.62
C ALA A 209 -16.56 -7.71 -3.65
N ILE A 210 -16.75 -7.96 -2.35
CA ILE A 210 -16.60 -6.95 -1.31
C ILE A 210 -15.12 -6.88 -0.89
N ARG A 211 -14.51 -5.68 -0.96
CA ARG A 211 -13.07 -5.47 -0.72
C ARG A 211 -12.64 -5.61 0.77
N VAL A 212 -13.55 -5.82 1.73
CA VAL A 212 -13.31 -5.53 3.17
C VAL A 212 -13.33 -6.75 4.12
N LYS A 213 -13.68 -7.98 3.69
CA LYS A 213 -13.65 -9.17 4.60
C LYS A 213 -12.96 -10.37 3.96
N SER A 214 -11.95 -10.92 4.64
CA SER A 214 -11.04 -11.94 4.11
C SER A 214 -10.68 -13.01 5.14
N VAL A 215 -10.31 -14.19 4.65
CA VAL A 215 -9.71 -15.26 5.45
C VAL A 215 -8.23 -15.36 5.10
N PHE A 216 -7.38 -15.13 6.11
CA PHE A 216 -5.92 -15.23 6.00
C PHE A 216 -5.42 -16.50 6.72
N GLN A 217 -4.30 -17.05 6.27
CA GLN A 217 -3.55 -18.13 6.92
C GLN A 217 -2.25 -17.57 7.50
N MET A 218 -1.86 -18.06 8.68
CA MET A 218 -0.63 -17.65 9.33
C MET A 218 0.60 -18.29 8.67
N SER A 219 1.64 -17.50 8.44
CA SER A 219 2.98 -17.96 8.09
C SER A 219 4.01 -17.35 9.03
N LYS A 220 5.10 -18.08 9.30
CA LYS A 220 6.20 -17.59 10.11
C LYS A 220 7.10 -16.71 9.24
N SER A 221 7.26 -15.45 9.64
CA SER A 221 8.35 -14.59 9.18
C SER A 221 9.65 -15.14 9.79
N SER A 222 10.58 -15.64 8.97
CA SER A 222 11.86 -16.20 9.42
C SER A 222 13.05 -15.39 8.93
#